data_AF-A0A1Q3FL44-F1
#
_entry.id   AF-A0A1Q3FL44-F1
#
_cell.length_a   1.000
_cell.length_b   1.000
_cell.length_c   1.000
_cell.angle_alpha   90.00
_cell.angle_beta   90.00
_cell.angle_gamma   90.00
#
_symmetry.space_group_name_H-M   'P 1'
#
loop_
_entity.id
_entity.type
_entity.pdbx_description
1 polymer ?
#
loop_
_entity_poly.entity_id
_entity_poly.type
_entity_poly.pdbx_seq_one_letter_code
_entity_poly.pdbx_strand_id
1 'polypeptide(L)'
;MEHVNGSSEKEVRVWCDGCYDMVHFGHANSLRQAKALGHKLVVGIHNDEDITKNKGPPVFTQEERYKMVRGIKWVDEVVEDAPYVTTLETLDKYSCDFCVHGDDITLTADGVDTYHLVKSAQRYKEVSRTAGVSTTDLVGRMLLMTRNHFKQGSSKLGQDHSARSPWTGCSQFLPTTQKIIQFSDGKAPKPTDKIVYVAGAFDLFHVGHLDFLEKAKTYGDYLIVGLHTDPVVNVYKGGNYPIMNLHERVLSVLACKYVSEVVIGAPYSVTKDLMEHFNVDLVCHGQTAIAPDVGNLDPYAVPKQMGKFMLIDSGNPITTEDIVERIIRHR
;
A
#
# COMPACT_ATOMS: atom_id res chain seq x y z
N MET A 1 28.48 46.65 7.68
CA MET A 1 28.21 45.72 8.78
C MET A 1 27.15 44.77 8.28
N GLU A 2 27.55 43.52 8.06
CA GLU A 2 26.71 42.45 7.53
C GLU A 2 25.63 42.10 8.55
N HIS A 3 24.37 42.11 8.12
CA HIS A 3 23.28 41.49 8.85
C HIS A 3 23.23 40.01 8.45
N VAL A 4 23.94 39.15 9.18
CA VAL A 4 23.68 37.71 9.19
C VAL A 4 22.75 37.46 10.37
N ASN A 5 21.47 37.24 10.11
CA ASN A 5 20.59 36.64 11.10
C ASN A 5 19.47 35.87 10.39
N GLY A 6 19.75 34.61 10.09
CA GLY A 6 18.76 33.62 9.71
C GLY A 6 19.04 32.36 10.51
N SER A 7 18.47 32.24 11.72
CA SER A 7 18.45 30.97 12.42
C SER A 7 17.57 30.02 11.60
N SER A 8 18.19 29.12 10.84
CA SER A 8 17.48 28.03 10.18
C SER A 8 16.78 27.22 11.28
N GLU A 9 15.45 27.14 11.21
CA GLU A 9 14.64 26.34 12.14
C GLU A 9 15.18 24.89 12.16
N LYS A 10 15.37 24.32 13.36
CA LYS A 10 15.98 22.99 13.51
C LYS A 10 15.10 21.95 12.80
N GLU A 11 15.70 21.18 11.90
CA GLU A 11 15.03 20.06 11.23
C GLU A 11 14.61 18.99 12.27
N VAL A 12 13.30 18.94 12.56
CA VAL A 12 12.68 17.88 13.38
C VAL A 12 12.67 16.55 12.62
N ARG A 13 13.31 15.52 13.19
CA ARG A 13 13.38 14.15 12.66
C ARG A 13 12.51 13.21 13.49
N VAL A 14 11.65 12.45 12.84
CA VAL A 14 10.66 11.55 13.44
C VAL A 14 11.08 10.11 13.19
N TRP A 15 11.00 9.27 14.22
CA TRP A 15 11.25 7.85 14.13
C TRP A 15 9.94 7.04 14.19
N CYS A 16 9.76 6.10 13.27
CA CYS A 16 8.82 5.01 13.42
C CYS A 16 9.59 3.69 13.31
N ASP A 17 9.10 2.64 13.93
CA ASP A 17 9.59 1.29 13.64
C ASP A 17 8.44 0.28 13.61
N GLY A 18 8.74 -0.91 13.14
CA GLY A 18 7.76 -1.98 13.08
C GLY A 18 8.17 -3.10 12.15
N CYS A 19 7.31 -4.10 12.09
CA CYS A 19 7.50 -5.23 11.18
C CYS A 19 7.20 -4.84 9.73
N TYR A 20 6.15 -4.05 9.50
CA TYR A 20 5.62 -3.71 8.17
C TYR A 20 5.42 -4.93 7.27
N ASP A 21 4.97 -6.04 7.87
CA ASP A 21 4.59 -7.25 7.16
C ASP A 21 3.15 -7.10 6.63
N MET A 22 2.94 -7.36 5.33
CA MET A 22 1.68 -7.07 4.64
C MET A 22 1.27 -5.59 4.75
N VAL A 23 2.12 -4.69 4.25
CA VAL A 23 1.82 -3.25 4.20
C VAL A 23 0.46 -2.99 3.56
N HIS A 24 -0.31 -2.11 4.19
CA HIS A 24 -1.66 -1.73 3.77
C HIS A 24 -1.89 -0.25 4.11
N PHE A 25 -2.99 0.33 3.62
CA PHE A 25 -3.26 1.77 3.80
C PHE A 25 -3.28 2.24 5.27
N GLY A 26 -3.57 1.35 6.23
CA GLY A 26 -3.42 1.64 7.66
C GLY A 26 -1.98 1.97 8.10
N HIS A 27 -0.98 1.20 7.66
CA HIS A 27 0.44 1.50 7.88
C HIS A 27 0.81 2.82 7.21
N ALA A 28 0.39 3.00 5.96
CA ALA A 28 0.66 4.21 5.20
C ALA A 28 0.06 5.48 5.86
N ASN A 29 -1.15 5.41 6.41
CA ASN A 29 -1.76 6.52 7.15
C ASN A 29 -1.07 6.78 8.50
N SER A 30 -0.57 5.75 9.19
CA SER A 30 0.25 5.94 10.39
C SER A 30 1.52 6.73 10.07
N LEU A 31 2.24 6.32 9.01
CA LEU A 31 3.43 7.01 8.52
C LEU A 31 3.12 8.44 8.03
N ARG A 32 1.99 8.66 7.36
CA ARG A 32 1.52 10.01 7.01
C ARG A 32 1.35 10.90 8.24
N GLN A 33 0.69 10.38 9.28
CA GLN A 33 0.50 11.12 10.53
C GLN A 33 1.83 11.40 11.22
N ALA A 34 2.74 10.42 11.27
CA ALA A 34 4.08 10.59 11.82
C ALA A 34 4.89 11.65 11.07
N LYS A 35 4.90 11.60 9.74
CA LYS A 35 5.56 12.61 8.88
C LYS A 35 5.01 14.02 9.13
N ALA A 36 3.71 14.16 9.39
CA ALA A 36 3.10 15.47 9.68
C ALA A 36 3.56 16.09 11.02
N LEU A 37 4.20 15.32 11.90
CA LEU A 37 4.71 15.80 13.19
C LEU A 37 6.14 16.36 13.12
N GLY A 38 6.82 16.25 11.97
CA GLY A 38 8.17 16.75 11.77
C GLY A 38 8.51 17.01 10.31
N HIS A 39 9.81 17.14 10.01
CA HIS A 39 10.30 17.48 8.68
C HIS A 39 10.81 16.25 7.95
N LYS A 40 11.42 15.29 8.65
CA LYS A 40 11.87 14.00 8.12
C LYS A 40 11.31 12.83 8.92
N LEU A 41 10.97 11.74 8.23
CA LEU A 41 10.50 10.48 8.77
C LEU A 41 11.49 9.38 8.43
N VAL A 42 12.10 8.84 9.48
CA VAL A 42 12.99 7.68 9.45
C VAL A 42 12.19 6.47 9.93
N VAL A 43 12.20 5.37 9.17
CA VAL A 43 11.45 4.16 9.51
C VAL A 43 12.38 2.98 9.69
N GLY A 44 12.48 2.49 10.92
CA GLY A 44 13.19 1.25 11.27
C GLY A 44 12.36 0.01 10.98
N ILE A 45 12.95 -0.97 10.30
CA ILE A 45 12.29 -2.22 9.96
C ILE A 45 13.03 -3.39 10.61
N HIS A 46 12.32 -4.18 11.41
CA HIS A 46 12.92 -5.33 12.07
C HIS A 46 13.28 -6.44 11.07
N ASN A 47 14.32 -7.20 11.37
CA ASN A 47 14.72 -8.37 10.58
C ASN A 47 13.79 -9.57 10.80
N ASP A 48 13.92 -10.61 9.97
CA ASP A 48 13.04 -11.79 10.04
C ASP A 48 13.24 -12.60 11.34
N GLU A 49 14.48 -12.65 11.85
CA GLU A 49 14.84 -13.39 13.07
C GLU A 49 14.17 -12.81 14.32
N ASP A 50 14.24 -11.49 14.49
CA ASP A 50 13.66 -10.78 15.64
C ASP A 50 12.14 -10.78 15.58
N ILE A 51 11.55 -10.68 14.40
CA ILE A 51 10.10 -10.85 14.25
C ILE A 51 9.68 -12.26 14.67
N THR A 52 10.40 -13.27 14.19
CA THR A 52 10.10 -14.68 14.49
C THR A 52 10.15 -14.97 15.99
N LYS A 53 11.16 -14.43 16.69
CA LYS A 53 11.31 -14.56 18.15
C LYS A 53 10.12 -14.00 18.93
N ASN A 54 9.49 -12.91 18.45
CA ASN A 54 8.49 -12.16 19.22
C ASN A 54 7.03 -12.50 18.87
N LYS A 55 6.72 -12.82 17.60
CA LYS A 55 5.32 -13.01 17.17
C LYS A 55 5.08 -14.12 16.13
N GLY A 56 6.14 -14.82 15.72
CA GLY A 56 6.11 -15.78 14.62
C GLY A 56 6.65 -15.20 13.30
N PRO A 57 6.97 -16.06 12.32
CA PRO A 57 7.65 -15.64 11.10
C PRO A 57 6.78 -14.69 10.25
N PRO A 58 7.39 -13.66 9.62
CA PRO A 58 6.68 -12.78 8.71
C PRO A 58 6.31 -13.49 7.39
N VAL A 59 5.28 -12.99 6.70
CA VAL A 59 4.85 -13.48 5.38
C VAL A 59 5.81 -13.04 4.28
N PHE A 60 6.29 -11.79 4.38
CA PHE A 60 7.29 -11.23 3.48
C PHE A 60 8.68 -11.26 4.12
N THR A 61 9.67 -11.54 3.27
CA THR A 61 11.09 -11.42 3.65
C THR A 61 11.43 -10.00 4.06
N GLN A 62 12.47 -9.83 4.86
CA GLN A 62 12.92 -8.50 5.27
C GLN A 62 13.23 -7.57 4.08
N GLU A 63 13.84 -8.08 3.00
CA GLU A 63 14.11 -7.30 1.78
C GLU A 63 12.84 -6.79 1.11
N GLU A 64 11.81 -7.63 1.01
CA GLU A 64 10.50 -7.22 0.48
C GLU A 64 9.88 -6.13 1.37
N ARG A 65 9.99 -6.25 2.70
CA ARG A 65 9.46 -5.27 3.66
C ARG A 65 10.23 -3.95 3.58
N TYR A 66 11.56 -3.97 3.52
CA TYR A 66 12.40 -2.78 3.35
C TYR A 66 12.02 -2.03 2.07
N LYS A 67 11.92 -2.75 0.95
CA LYS A 67 11.56 -2.17 -0.34
C LYS A 67 10.16 -1.57 -0.32
N MET A 68 9.19 -2.28 0.25
CA MET A 68 7.81 -1.82 0.32
C MET A 68 7.69 -0.51 1.10
N VAL A 69 8.37 -0.39 2.25
CA VAL A 69 8.35 0.84 3.05
C VAL A 69 9.07 2.00 2.35
N ARG A 70 10.18 1.74 1.64
CA ARG A 70 10.84 2.75 0.77
C ARG A 70 9.92 3.28 -0.34
N GLY A 71 8.90 2.52 -0.72
CA GLY A 71 7.91 2.90 -1.73
C GLY A 71 6.85 3.88 -1.23
N ILE A 72 6.71 4.07 0.09
CA ILE A 72 5.70 4.94 0.69
C ILE A 72 6.17 6.39 0.66
N LYS A 73 5.37 7.29 0.09
CA LYS A 73 5.78 8.68 -0.20
C LYS A 73 6.10 9.57 0.99
N TRP A 74 5.66 9.20 2.18
CA TRP A 74 5.95 9.95 3.40
C TRP A 74 7.26 9.54 4.08
N VAL A 75 7.86 8.43 3.65
CA VAL A 75 9.10 7.90 4.22
C VAL A 75 10.29 8.51 3.50
N ASP A 76 11.20 9.13 4.26
CA ASP A 76 12.43 9.70 3.68
C ASP A 76 13.61 8.73 3.78
N GLU A 77 13.68 7.95 4.86
CA GLU A 77 14.79 7.05 5.17
C GLU A 77 14.27 5.73 5.76
N VAL A 78 14.83 4.60 5.30
CA VAL A 78 14.56 3.28 5.88
C VAL A 78 15.83 2.75 6.53
N VAL A 79 15.71 2.40 7.81
CA VAL A 79 16.76 1.74 8.58
C VAL A 79 16.45 0.25 8.64
N GLU A 80 17.31 -0.55 8.03
CA GLU A 80 17.25 -2.01 8.07
C GLU A 80 17.74 -2.54 9.42
N ASP A 81 17.36 -3.78 9.75
CA ASP A 81 17.72 -4.46 11.00
C ASP A 81 17.48 -3.61 12.27
N ALA A 82 16.39 -2.86 12.32
CA ALA A 82 16.07 -2.03 13.48
C ALA A 82 15.69 -2.89 14.69
N PRO A 83 16.14 -2.55 15.91
CA PRO A 83 15.76 -3.28 17.13
C PRO A 83 14.24 -3.40 17.29
N TYR A 84 13.77 -4.51 17.86
CA TYR A 84 12.34 -4.77 18.04
C TYR A 84 11.63 -3.77 18.96
N VAL A 85 12.36 -3.15 19.89
CA VAL A 85 11.85 -2.14 20.81
C VAL A 85 12.60 -0.83 20.60
N THR A 86 11.87 0.26 20.42
CA THR A 86 12.46 1.60 20.34
C THR A 86 13.16 1.97 21.66
N THR A 87 14.42 2.41 21.58
CA THR A 87 15.20 2.89 22.72
C THR A 87 15.68 4.32 22.49
N LEU A 88 16.04 5.03 23.56
CA LEU A 88 16.65 6.37 23.45
C LEU A 88 17.96 6.32 22.65
N GLU A 89 18.76 5.26 22.80
CA GLU A 89 19.98 5.04 22.03
C GLU A 89 19.70 4.97 20.53
N THR A 90 18.65 4.26 20.10
CA THR A 90 18.25 4.21 18.69
C THR A 90 17.85 5.59 18.18
N LEU A 91 17.07 6.34 18.97
CA LEU A 91 16.68 7.70 18.59
C LEU A 91 17.89 8.63 18.45
N ASP A 92 18.85 8.54 19.39
CA ASP A 92 20.07 9.35 19.35
C ASP A 92 20.97 8.95 18.18
N LYS A 93 21.14 7.64 17.93
CA LYS A 93 21.92 7.10 16.81
C LYS A 93 21.47 7.64 15.46
N TYR A 94 20.15 7.73 15.23
CA TYR A 94 19.57 8.24 13.97
C TYR A 94 19.16 9.72 14.03
N SER A 95 19.58 10.41 15.09
CA SER A 95 19.29 11.84 15.33
C SER A 95 17.80 12.18 15.24
N CYS A 96 16.93 11.29 15.73
CA CYS A 96 15.49 11.50 15.76
C CYS A 96 15.06 12.16 17.08
N ASP A 97 14.25 13.22 17.01
CA ASP A 97 13.81 13.95 18.19
C ASP A 97 12.84 13.12 19.04
N PHE A 98 11.95 12.36 18.42
CA PHE A 98 10.98 11.48 19.09
C PHE A 98 10.55 10.32 18.20
N CYS A 99 10.01 9.26 18.81
CA CYS A 99 9.30 8.22 18.08
C CYS A 99 7.78 8.46 18.03
N VAL A 100 7.15 7.87 17.02
CA VAL A 100 5.70 7.86 16.84
C VAL A 100 5.23 6.42 16.71
N HIS A 101 4.25 6.05 17.52
CA HIS A 101 3.59 4.74 17.52
C HIS A 101 2.07 4.89 17.50
N GLY A 102 1.37 3.80 17.21
CA GLY A 102 -0.09 3.74 17.38
C GLY A 102 -0.48 3.75 18.85
N ASP A 103 -1.76 3.99 19.12
CA ASP A 103 -2.39 3.98 20.46
C ASP A 103 -2.65 2.56 21.01
N ASP A 104 -1.87 1.57 20.56
CA ASP A 104 -2.01 0.17 20.99
C ASP A 104 -1.40 -0.03 22.38
N ILE A 105 -2.04 -0.90 23.18
CA ILE A 105 -1.54 -1.29 24.50
C ILE A 105 -0.24 -2.09 24.31
N THR A 106 0.86 -1.56 24.84
CA THR A 106 2.21 -2.12 24.68
C THR A 106 2.82 -2.39 26.04
N LEU A 107 2.39 -3.48 26.67
CA LEU A 107 2.90 -3.93 27.96
C LEU A 107 3.80 -5.17 27.77
N THR A 108 4.87 -5.25 28.57
CA THR A 108 5.65 -6.47 28.75
C THR A 108 4.85 -7.51 29.53
N ALA A 109 5.37 -8.74 29.61
CA ALA A 109 4.76 -9.81 30.41
C ALA A 109 4.56 -9.42 31.89
N ASP A 110 5.41 -8.54 32.41
CA ASP A 110 5.34 -8.02 33.79
C ASP A 110 4.40 -6.82 33.94
N GLY A 111 3.67 -6.45 32.87
CA GLY A 111 2.72 -5.34 32.88
C GLY A 111 3.37 -3.94 32.80
N VAL A 112 4.64 -3.86 32.42
CA VAL A 112 5.37 -2.59 32.27
C VAL A 112 5.24 -2.10 30.83
N ASP A 113 5.00 -0.81 30.65
CA ASP A 113 4.97 -0.20 29.31
C ASP A 113 6.32 -0.38 28.59
N THR A 114 6.29 -1.00 27.41
CA THR A 114 7.47 -1.30 26.59
C THR A 114 8.28 -0.03 26.27
N TYR A 115 7.64 1.13 26.21
CA TYR A 115 8.22 2.42 25.88
C TYR A 115 8.38 3.36 27.08
N HIS A 116 8.28 2.86 28.31
CA HIS A 116 8.34 3.69 29.53
C HIS A 116 9.53 4.65 29.60
N LEU A 117 10.72 4.23 29.15
CA LEU A 117 11.93 5.08 29.13
C LEU A 117 11.80 6.23 28.13
N VAL A 118 11.26 5.95 26.94
CA VAL A 118 11.08 6.95 25.87
C VAL A 118 9.97 7.93 26.23
N LYS A 119 8.88 7.44 26.85
CA LYS A 119 7.79 8.26 27.41
C LYS A 119 8.30 9.17 28.54
N SER A 120 9.10 8.65 29.46
CA SER A 120 9.69 9.44 30.56
C SER A 120 10.62 10.55 30.07
N ALA A 121 11.30 10.33 28.93
CA ALA A 121 12.13 11.34 28.27
C ALA A 121 11.32 12.35 27.42
N GLN A 122 9.99 12.25 27.37
CA GLN A 122 9.12 13.09 26.52
C GLN A 122 9.41 12.98 25.02
N ARG A 123 9.93 11.82 24.57
CA ARG A 123 10.31 11.54 23.18
C ARG A 123 9.40 10.49 22.52
N TYR A 124 8.17 10.39 22.99
CA TYR A 124 7.15 9.46 22.48
C TYR A 124 5.89 10.24 22.10
N LYS A 125 5.34 9.99 20.91
CA LYS A 125 4.06 10.55 20.46
C LYS A 125 3.17 9.44 19.91
N GLU A 126 1.86 9.67 20.00
CA GLU A 126 0.85 8.73 19.53
C GLU A 126 0.12 9.27 18.31
N VAL A 127 -0.25 8.37 17.41
CA VAL A 127 -1.13 8.65 16.27
C VAL A 127 -2.31 7.69 16.29
N SER A 128 -3.45 8.14 15.79
CA SER A 128 -4.67 7.33 15.83
C SER A 128 -4.59 6.14 14.88
N ARG A 129 -5.03 4.98 15.39
CA ARG A 129 -5.22 3.79 14.58
C ARG A 129 -6.18 4.03 13.41
N THR A 130 -5.84 3.46 12.26
CA THR A 130 -6.67 3.59 11.04
C THR A 130 -7.83 2.60 11.09
N ALA A 131 -9.06 3.10 11.14
CA ALA A 131 -10.26 2.26 11.12
C ALA A 131 -10.46 1.56 9.76
N GLY A 132 -10.91 0.31 9.82
CA GLY A 132 -11.34 -0.48 8.64
C GLY A 132 -10.27 -1.40 8.05
N VAL A 133 -9.06 -1.48 8.61
CA VAL A 133 -8.03 -2.43 8.17
C VAL A 133 -7.08 -2.84 9.31
N SER A 134 -6.67 -4.11 9.28
CA SER A 134 -5.52 -4.62 10.04
C SER A 134 -4.96 -5.85 9.33
N THR A 135 -3.71 -6.24 9.62
CA THR A 135 -3.15 -7.48 9.08
C THR A 135 -4.00 -8.69 9.45
N THR A 136 -4.53 -8.77 10.68
CA THR A 136 -5.43 -9.85 11.12
C THR A 136 -6.73 -9.89 10.31
N ASP A 137 -7.31 -8.73 10.02
CA ASP A 137 -8.50 -8.63 9.16
C ASP A 137 -8.19 -9.13 7.74
N LEU A 138 -7.12 -8.64 7.10
CA LEU A 138 -6.75 -9.06 5.76
C LEU A 138 -6.44 -10.57 5.67
N VAL A 139 -5.71 -11.11 6.65
CA VAL A 139 -5.48 -12.56 6.75
C VAL A 139 -6.81 -13.31 6.90
N GLY A 140 -7.73 -12.82 7.73
CA GLY A 140 -9.07 -13.37 7.87
C GLY A 140 -9.83 -13.41 6.54
N ARG A 141 -9.79 -12.32 5.75
CA ARG A 141 -10.39 -12.26 4.41
C ARG A 141 -9.80 -13.32 3.48
N MET A 142 -8.48 -13.51 3.50
CA MET A 142 -7.80 -14.53 2.68
C MET A 142 -8.12 -15.95 3.12
N LEU A 143 -8.23 -16.22 4.43
CA LEU A 143 -8.63 -17.54 4.94
C LEU A 143 -10.10 -17.86 4.65
N LEU A 144 -10.99 -16.86 4.57
CA LEU A 144 -12.37 -17.08 4.12
C LEU A 144 -12.42 -17.53 2.65
N MET A 145 -11.43 -17.18 1.83
CA MET A 145 -11.31 -17.66 0.45
C MET A 145 -11.17 -19.19 0.41
N THR A 146 -10.27 -19.75 1.20
CA THR A 146 -9.93 -21.19 1.13
C THR A 146 -11.04 -22.09 1.63
N ARG A 147 -11.89 -21.63 2.55
CA ARG A 147 -12.98 -22.44 3.12
C ARG A 147 -14.10 -22.74 2.11
N ASN A 148 -14.31 -21.86 1.13
CA ASN A 148 -15.36 -22.04 0.11
C ASN A 148 -14.87 -22.77 -1.15
N HIS A 149 -13.56 -22.91 -1.37
CA HIS A 149 -13.02 -23.71 -2.48
C HIS A 149 -13.26 -25.23 -2.35
N PHE A 150 -13.57 -25.74 -1.15
CA PHE A 150 -13.97 -27.14 -0.93
C PHE A 150 -15.44 -27.46 -1.28
N LYS A 151 -16.24 -26.47 -1.70
CA LYS A 151 -17.60 -26.71 -2.19
C LYS A 151 -17.73 -26.27 -3.64
N GLN A 152 -17.11 -27.01 -4.56
CA GLN A 152 -17.61 -27.07 -5.93
C GLN A 152 -19.05 -27.61 -5.89
N GLY A 153 -20.01 -26.81 -6.35
CA GLY A 153 -21.33 -27.33 -6.76
C GLY A 153 -22.53 -27.07 -5.85
N SER A 154 -22.69 -25.89 -5.25
CA SER A 154 -24.02 -25.49 -4.76
C SER A 154 -24.31 -24.00 -4.88
N SER A 155 -25.19 -23.67 -5.82
CA SER A 155 -25.90 -22.39 -5.96
C SER A 155 -26.94 -22.20 -4.84
N LYS A 156 -26.50 -22.23 -3.57
CA LYS A 156 -27.35 -21.85 -2.44
C LYS A 156 -26.74 -20.68 -1.68
N LEU A 157 -27.35 -19.53 -1.94
CA LEU A 157 -27.26 -18.28 -1.20
C LEU A 157 -27.28 -18.58 0.32
N GLY A 158 -26.15 -18.35 1.00
CA GLY A 158 -26.04 -18.56 2.43
C GLY A 158 -26.79 -17.48 3.20
N GLN A 159 -27.94 -17.83 3.80
CA GLN A 159 -28.64 -17.03 4.81
C GLN A 159 -28.00 -17.23 6.19
N ASP A 160 -26.71 -16.89 6.34
CA ASP A 160 -26.07 -16.82 7.66
C ASP A 160 -25.98 -15.34 8.06
N HIS A 161 -26.44 -14.99 9.26
CA HIS A 161 -26.40 -13.62 9.77
C HIS A 161 -24.98 -13.07 9.97
N SER A 162 -23.96 -13.94 9.87
CA SER A 162 -22.54 -13.57 9.87
C SER A 162 -21.93 -13.36 8.48
N ALA A 163 -22.62 -13.70 7.40
CA ALA A 163 -22.12 -13.54 6.03
C ALA A 163 -22.33 -12.11 5.52
N ARG A 164 -21.26 -11.29 5.53
CA ARG A 164 -21.27 -9.93 4.96
C ARG A 164 -20.54 -9.89 3.61
N SER A 165 -21.29 -9.39 2.62
CA SER A 165 -21.18 -9.41 1.14
C SER A 165 -20.57 -10.66 0.46
N PRO A 166 -21.18 -11.12 -0.65
CA PRO A 166 -20.69 -12.26 -1.41
C PRO A 166 -19.38 -11.98 -2.21
N TRP A 167 -18.83 -10.75 -2.18
CA TRP A 167 -17.59 -10.43 -2.93
C TRP A 167 -16.56 -9.57 -2.17
N THR A 168 -16.95 -8.65 -1.27
CA THR A 168 -16.01 -7.79 -0.49
C THR A 168 -16.54 -7.36 0.90
N GLY A 169 -17.65 -7.93 1.38
CA GLY A 169 -18.35 -7.41 2.56
C GLY A 169 -17.71 -7.67 3.91
N CYS A 170 -16.46 -8.12 3.94
CA CYS A 170 -15.68 -8.17 5.16
C CYS A 170 -15.13 -6.78 5.54
N SER A 171 -14.96 -5.85 4.58
CA SER A 171 -14.45 -4.52 4.88
C SER A 171 -15.49 -3.66 5.59
N GLN A 172 -15.09 -3.09 6.72
CA GLN A 172 -15.84 -2.05 7.44
C GLN A 172 -15.27 -0.65 7.18
N PHE A 173 -14.43 -0.51 6.16
CA PHE A 173 -13.81 0.77 5.82
C PHE A 173 -14.85 1.76 5.31
N LEU A 174 -14.92 2.93 5.95
CA LEU A 174 -15.75 4.05 5.52
C LEU A 174 -14.90 5.04 4.71
N PRO A 175 -15.04 5.10 3.37
CA PRO A 175 -14.35 6.09 2.55
C PRO A 175 -14.93 7.49 2.82
N THR A 176 -14.05 8.49 2.88
CA THR A 176 -14.44 9.89 2.93
C THR A 176 -13.57 10.70 1.99
N THR A 177 -14.10 11.81 1.49
CA THR A 177 -13.32 12.77 0.67
C THR A 177 -12.07 13.22 1.41
N GLN A 178 -12.17 13.45 2.72
CA GLN A 178 -11.03 13.84 3.56
C GLN A 178 -9.89 12.81 3.54
N LYS A 179 -10.19 11.51 3.60
CA LYS A 179 -9.16 10.46 3.53
C LYS A 179 -8.47 10.46 2.17
N ILE A 180 -9.23 10.66 1.09
CA ILE A 180 -8.67 10.74 -0.27
C ILE A 180 -7.76 11.96 -0.39
N ILE A 181 -8.18 13.14 0.09
CA ILE A 181 -7.36 14.36 0.07
C ILE A 181 -6.07 14.18 0.88
N GLN A 182 -6.13 13.53 2.04
CA GLN A 182 -4.94 13.25 2.86
C GLN A 182 -3.94 12.32 2.16
N PHE A 183 -4.41 11.48 1.24
CA PHE A 183 -3.59 10.54 0.48
C PHE A 183 -3.22 11.03 -0.90
N SER A 184 -3.92 12.02 -1.47
CA SER A 184 -3.61 12.56 -2.80
C SER A 184 -2.57 13.66 -2.70
N ASP A 185 -1.73 13.79 -3.72
CA ASP A 185 -0.81 14.92 -3.85
C ASP A 185 -1.54 16.19 -4.31
N GLY A 186 -2.73 16.07 -4.90
CA GLY A 186 -3.57 17.17 -5.37
C GLY A 186 -2.95 18.01 -6.49
N LYS A 187 -1.93 17.50 -7.18
CA LYS A 187 -1.21 18.20 -8.25
C LYS A 187 -1.68 17.72 -9.60
N ALA A 188 -2.18 18.63 -10.44
CA ALA A 188 -2.46 18.33 -11.85
C ALA A 188 -1.15 18.19 -12.65
N PRO A 189 -1.15 17.46 -13.79
CA PRO A 189 -0.01 17.41 -14.70
C PRO A 189 0.26 18.80 -15.28
N LYS A 190 1.54 19.15 -15.45
CA LYS A 190 1.94 20.36 -16.17
C LYS A 190 1.70 20.17 -17.67
N PRO A 191 1.53 21.25 -18.45
CA PRO A 191 1.35 21.14 -19.91
C PRO A 191 2.49 20.43 -20.67
N THR A 192 3.67 20.34 -20.06
CA THR A 192 4.86 19.68 -20.64
C THR A 192 5.08 18.26 -20.12
N ASP A 193 4.30 17.82 -19.12
CA ASP A 193 4.50 16.52 -18.47
C ASP A 193 4.04 15.40 -19.42
N LYS A 194 4.87 14.37 -19.57
CA LYS A 194 4.48 13.16 -20.28
C LYS A 194 3.62 12.26 -19.39
N ILE A 195 2.40 11.96 -19.83
CA ILE A 195 1.41 11.23 -19.03
C ILE A 195 1.46 9.74 -19.35
N VAL A 196 1.79 8.94 -18.34
CA VAL A 196 1.76 7.48 -18.38
C VAL A 196 0.51 6.98 -17.68
N TYR A 197 -0.21 6.06 -18.33
CA TYR A 197 -1.37 5.39 -17.77
C TYR A 197 -1.11 3.89 -17.60
N VAL A 198 -1.49 3.36 -16.44
CA VAL A 198 -1.50 1.91 -16.17
C VAL A 198 -2.84 1.54 -15.57
N ALA A 199 -3.32 0.32 -15.75
CA ALA A 199 -4.60 -0.12 -15.20
C ALA A 199 -4.53 -1.54 -14.63
N GLY A 200 -5.39 -1.84 -13.67
CA GLY A 200 -5.49 -3.18 -13.11
C GLY A 200 -6.31 -3.28 -11.83
N ALA A 201 -6.19 -4.43 -11.16
CA ALA A 201 -6.76 -4.63 -9.84
C ALA A 201 -6.00 -3.81 -8.78
N PHE A 202 -4.67 -3.96 -8.71
CA PHE A 202 -3.84 -3.46 -7.60
C PHE A 202 -4.38 -3.91 -6.22
N ASP A 203 -4.85 -5.15 -6.17
CA ASP A 203 -5.36 -5.78 -4.96
C ASP A 203 -4.20 -6.28 -4.09
N LEU A 204 -4.33 -6.11 -2.77
CA LEU A 204 -3.24 -6.29 -1.79
C LEU A 204 -1.92 -5.64 -2.26
N PHE A 205 -1.96 -4.34 -2.56
CA PHE A 205 -0.80 -3.61 -3.12
C PHE A 205 0.55 -4.03 -2.49
N HIS A 206 1.46 -4.53 -3.31
CA HIS A 206 2.63 -5.32 -2.91
C HIS A 206 3.88 -4.97 -3.74
N VAL A 207 5.03 -5.53 -3.38
CA VAL A 207 6.33 -5.23 -4.02
C VAL A 207 6.34 -5.45 -5.54
N GLY A 208 5.61 -6.46 -6.06
CA GLY A 208 5.45 -6.62 -7.53
C GLY A 208 4.79 -5.41 -8.21
N HIS A 209 3.76 -4.82 -7.60
CA HIS A 209 3.14 -3.59 -8.08
C HIS A 209 4.10 -2.40 -7.94
N LEU A 210 4.84 -2.32 -6.82
CA LEU A 210 5.83 -1.27 -6.60
C LEU A 210 6.91 -1.27 -7.69
N ASP A 211 7.46 -2.44 -8.02
CA ASP A 211 8.50 -2.62 -9.02
C ASP A 211 8.02 -2.29 -10.43
N PHE A 212 6.78 -2.68 -10.74
CA PHE A 212 6.13 -2.29 -11.99
C PHE A 212 5.94 -0.78 -12.09
N LEU A 213 5.42 -0.13 -11.04
CA LEU A 213 5.15 1.31 -11.04
C LEU A 213 6.44 2.14 -11.04
N GLU A 214 7.48 1.69 -10.34
CA GLU A 214 8.81 2.31 -10.38
C GLU A 214 9.35 2.36 -11.82
N LYS A 215 9.27 1.24 -12.54
CA LYS A 215 9.69 1.17 -13.94
C LYS A 215 8.77 1.97 -14.86
N ALA A 216 7.45 1.87 -14.69
CA ALA A 216 6.48 2.64 -15.47
C ALA A 216 6.70 4.15 -15.33
N LYS A 217 7.06 4.61 -14.12
CA LYS A 217 7.37 6.01 -13.85
C LYS A 217 8.56 6.54 -14.63
N THR A 218 9.52 5.69 -15.03
CA THR A 218 10.67 6.13 -15.85
C THR A 218 10.28 6.57 -17.27
N TYR A 219 9.07 6.23 -17.72
CA TYR A 219 8.59 6.57 -19.06
C TYR A 219 7.81 7.88 -19.14
N GLY A 220 7.60 8.60 -18.02
CA GLY A 220 6.97 9.92 -18.05
C GLY A 220 6.88 10.63 -16.69
N ASP A 221 6.48 11.90 -16.73
CA ASP A 221 6.54 12.82 -15.60
C ASP A 221 5.30 12.76 -14.71
N TYR A 222 4.21 12.15 -15.19
CA TYR A 222 2.96 11.99 -14.46
C TYR A 222 2.39 10.58 -14.64
N LEU A 223 2.21 9.83 -13.55
CA LEU A 223 1.74 8.44 -13.59
C LEU A 223 0.31 8.33 -13.05
N ILE A 224 -0.62 7.95 -13.91
CA ILE A 224 -2.03 7.71 -13.59
C ILE A 224 -2.26 6.20 -13.47
N VAL A 225 -2.86 5.79 -12.36
CA VAL A 225 -3.23 4.38 -12.12
C VAL A 225 -4.74 4.22 -12.16
N GLY A 226 -5.26 3.52 -13.16
CA GLY A 226 -6.66 3.13 -13.26
C GLY A 226 -6.98 1.90 -12.43
N LEU A 227 -7.94 2.04 -11.51
CA LEU A 227 -8.39 0.95 -10.65
C LEU A 227 -9.74 0.42 -11.13
N HIS A 228 -9.75 -0.83 -11.57
CA HIS A 228 -10.99 -1.52 -11.93
C HIS A 228 -11.92 -1.64 -10.71
N THR A 229 -13.23 -1.62 -10.95
CA THR A 229 -14.23 -1.83 -9.89
C THR A 229 -14.22 -3.26 -9.36
N ASP A 230 -14.70 -3.48 -8.14
CA ASP A 230 -14.70 -4.80 -7.52
C ASP A 230 -15.43 -5.87 -8.36
N PRO A 231 -16.61 -5.59 -8.97
CA PRO A 231 -17.25 -6.56 -9.86
C PRO A 231 -16.41 -6.91 -11.09
N VAL A 232 -15.71 -5.92 -11.68
CA VAL A 232 -14.85 -6.17 -12.84
C VAL A 232 -13.66 -7.02 -12.45
N VAL A 233 -13.00 -6.70 -11.32
CA VAL A 233 -11.90 -7.53 -10.79
C VAL A 233 -12.35 -8.97 -10.56
N ASN A 234 -13.53 -9.14 -9.97
CA ASN A 234 -14.08 -10.45 -9.70
C ASN A 234 -14.34 -11.27 -10.98
N VAL A 235 -14.81 -10.65 -12.06
CA VAL A 235 -15.08 -11.36 -13.33
C VAL A 235 -13.81 -12.01 -13.88
N TYR A 236 -12.66 -11.33 -13.86
CA TYR A 236 -11.42 -11.88 -14.45
C TYR A 236 -10.50 -12.59 -13.45
N LYS A 237 -10.66 -12.39 -12.14
CA LYS A 237 -9.90 -13.11 -11.09
C LYS A 237 -10.67 -14.29 -10.48
N GLY A 238 -12.00 -14.24 -10.49
CA GLY A 238 -12.87 -15.23 -9.85
C GLY A 238 -12.76 -15.25 -8.32
N GLY A 239 -13.28 -16.32 -7.71
CA GLY A 239 -13.26 -16.50 -6.25
C GLY A 239 -13.94 -15.35 -5.51
N ASN A 240 -13.50 -15.02 -4.30
CA ASN A 240 -13.94 -13.79 -3.62
C ASN A 240 -12.92 -12.64 -3.79
N TYR A 241 -12.25 -12.56 -4.94
CA TYR A 241 -11.44 -11.39 -5.28
C TYR A 241 -12.33 -10.21 -5.69
N PRO A 242 -11.93 -8.96 -5.42
CA PRO A 242 -10.69 -8.57 -4.73
C PRO A 242 -10.78 -8.73 -3.20
N ILE A 243 -9.63 -8.90 -2.53
CA ILE A 243 -9.52 -8.95 -1.07
C ILE A 243 -9.75 -7.57 -0.45
N MET A 244 -9.21 -6.54 -1.09
CA MET A 244 -9.45 -5.14 -0.76
C MET A 244 -10.46 -4.53 -1.72
N ASN A 245 -11.48 -3.86 -1.18
CA ASN A 245 -12.45 -3.16 -2.01
C ASN A 245 -11.82 -1.97 -2.76
N LEU A 246 -12.53 -1.42 -3.73
CA LEU A 246 -12.05 -0.32 -4.57
C LEU A 246 -11.49 0.85 -3.75
N HIS A 247 -12.16 1.25 -2.67
CA HIS A 247 -11.73 2.39 -1.88
C HIS A 247 -10.49 2.11 -1.02
N GLU A 248 -10.32 0.88 -0.53
CA GLU A 248 -9.10 0.44 0.16
C GLU A 248 -7.91 0.39 -0.81
N ARG A 249 -8.13 -0.09 -2.04
CA ARG A 249 -7.12 -0.12 -3.11
C ARG A 249 -6.70 1.29 -3.55
N VAL A 250 -7.65 2.22 -3.66
CA VAL A 250 -7.37 3.64 -3.93
C VAL A 250 -6.36 4.20 -2.93
N LEU A 251 -6.61 4.05 -1.62
CA LEU A 251 -5.67 4.56 -0.61
C LEU A 251 -4.33 3.82 -0.64
N SER A 252 -4.33 2.51 -0.91
CA SER A 252 -3.10 1.73 -0.98
C SER A 252 -2.20 2.19 -2.13
N VAL A 253 -2.80 2.49 -3.29
CA VAL A 253 -2.08 2.97 -4.48
C VAL A 253 -1.64 4.43 -4.34
N LEU A 254 -2.47 5.31 -3.79
CA LEU A 254 -2.13 6.72 -3.55
C LEU A 254 -0.97 6.92 -2.56
N ALA A 255 -0.69 5.93 -1.71
CA ALA A 255 0.46 5.95 -0.80
C ALA A 255 1.81 5.73 -1.51
N CYS A 256 1.80 5.17 -2.71
CA CYS A 256 3.00 4.89 -3.49
C CYS A 256 3.61 6.18 -4.04
N LYS A 257 4.90 6.41 -3.80
CA LYS A 257 5.62 7.63 -4.21
C LYS A 257 5.75 7.82 -5.73
N TYR A 258 5.58 6.76 -6.51
CA TYR A 258 5.64 6.82 -7.97
C TYR A 258 4.31 7.24 -8.60
N VAL A 259 3.20 7.15 -7.87
CA VAL A 259 1.85 7.42 -8.37
C VAL A 259 1.52 8.90 -8.22
N SER A 260 1.01 9.51 -9.29
CA SER A 260 0.59 10.91 -9.31
C SER A 260 -0.93 11.06 -9.17
N GLU A 261 -1.70 10.15 -9.79
CA GLU A 261 -3.17 10.18 -9.77
C GLU A 261 -3.79 8.79 -9.87
N VAL A 262 -5.04 8.67 -9.40
CA VAL A 262 -5.82 7.43 -9.51
C VAL A 262 -7.16 7.68 -10.20
N VAL A 263 -7.48 6.86 -11.22
CA VAL A 263 -8.84 6.78 -11.76
C VAL A 263 -9.64 5.76 -10.95
N ILE A 264 -10.56 6.26 -10.11
CA ILE A 264 -11.39 5.43 -9.24
C ILE A 264 -12.53 4.82 -10.07
N GLY A 265 -12.47 3.50 -10.31
CA GLY A 265 -13.47 2.80 -11.12
C GLY A 265 -13.20 2.95 -12.62
N ALA A 266 -11.94 2.75 -13.02
CA ALA A 266 -11.55 2.77 -14.43
C ALA A 266 -12.25 1.66 -15.23
N PRO A 267 -12.59 1.91 -16.51
CA PRO A 267 -13.09 0.87 -17.40
C PRO A 267 -12.01 -0.21 -17.62
N TYR A 268 -12.44 -1.44 -17.88
CA TYR A 268 -11.52 -2.55 -18.13
C TYR A 268 -10.71 -2.36 -19.41
N SER A 269 -11.41 -2.05 -20.51
CA SER A 269 -10.78 -1.64 -21.77
C SER A 269 -10.33 -0.18 -21.70
N VAL A 270 -9.11 0.08 -22.16
CA VAL A 270 -8.58 1.44 -22.29
C VAL A 270 -9.24 2.10 -23.50
N THR A 271 -10.17 3.01 -23.24
CA THR A 271 -10.96 3.67 -24.29
C THR A 271 -10.24 4.90 -24.85
N LYS A 272 -10.61 5.29 -26.07
CA LYS A 272 -10.14 6.54 -26.69
C LYS A 272 -10.52 7.75 -25.84
N ASP A 273 -11.76 7.80 -25.35
CA ASP A 273 -12.26 8.88 -24.49
C ASP A 273 -11.43 9.03 -23.21
N LEU A 274 -11.03 7.93 -22.57
CA LEU A 274 -10.15 7.97 -21.40
C LEU A 274 -8.79 8.55 -21.76
N MET A 275 -8.19 8.09 -22.87
CA MET A 275 -6.90 8.57 -23.33
C MET A 275 -6.93 10.06 -23.68
N GLU A 276 -7.97 10.54 -24.33
CA GLU A 276 -8.15 11.96 -24.68
C GLU A 276 -8.45 12.81 -23.44
N HIS A 277 -9.30 12.33 -22.53
CA HIS A 277 -9.65 13.05 -21.31
C HIS A 277 -8.43 13.34 -20.43
N PHE A 278 -7.54 12.36 -20.27
CA PHE A 278 -6.33 12.49 -19.48
C PHE A 278 -5.09 12.87 -20.30
N ASN A 279 -5.21 13.14 -21.60
CA ASN A 279 -4.08 13.39 -22.50
C ASN A 279 -2.96 12.34 -22.39
N VAL A 280 -3.32 11.05 -22.39
CA VAL A 280 -2.38 9.95 -22.19
C VAL A 280 -1.38 9.83 -23.35
N ASP A 281 -0.09 9.86 -23.02
CA ASP A 281 1.00 9.69 -23.99
C ASP A 281 1.44 8.24 -24.15
N LEU A 282 1.40 7.46 -23.07
CA LEU A 282 1.81 6.07 -23.06
C LEU A 282 0.94 5.25 -22.11
N VAL A 283 0.50 4.08 -22.57
CA VAL A 283 -0.17 3.06 -21.76
C VAL A 283 0.81 1.92 -21.52
N CYS A 284 1.03 1.57 -20.25
CA CYS A 284 1.89 0.47 -19.86
C CYS A 284 1.10 -0.65 -19.20
N HIS A 285 1.51 -1.89 -19.44
CA HIS A 285 1.03 -3.07 -18.72
C HIS A 285 2.23 -3.94 -18.31
N GLY A 286 2.10 -4.68 -17.21
CA GLY A 286 3.10 -5.66 -16.81
C GLY A 286 3.21 -6.83 -17.81
N GLN A 287 4.14 -7.75 -17.57
CA GLN A 287 4.20 -9.01 -18.34
C GLN A 287 3.21 -10.08 -17.85
N THR A 288 2.33 -9.74 -16.90
CA THR A 288 1.26 -10.64 -16.47
C THR A 288 0.26 -10.89 -17.61
N ALA A 289 -0.46 -12.01 -17.52
CA ALA A 289 -1.49 -12.33 -18.50
C ALA A 289 -2.56 -11.23 -18.56
N ILE A 290 -2.96 -10.85 -19.76
CA ILE A 290 -4.06 -9.91 -20.03
C ILE A 290 -5.29 -10.74 -20.34
N ALA A 291 -6.30 -10.70 -19.46
CA ALA A 291 -7.57 -11.35 -19.74
C ALA A 291 -8.32 -10.56 -20.84
N PRO A 292 -8.98 -11.23 -21.79
CA PRO A 292 -9.77 -10.54 -22.79
C PRO A 292 -11.02 -9.91 -22.15
N ASP A 293 -11.50 -8.81 -22.73
CA ASP A 293 -12.77 -8.19 -22.37
C ASP A 293 -13.96 -8.95 -22.97
N VAL A 294 -15.18 -8.53 -22.62
CA VAL A 294 -16.44 -9.03 -23.17
C VAL A 294 -16.36 -9.08 -24.70
N GLY A 295 -16.70 -10.24 -25.28
CA GLY A 295 -16.57 -10.49 -26.72
C GLY A 295 -15.17 -10.91 -27.17
N ASN A 296 -14.31 -11.32 -26.24
CA ASN A 296 -12.93 -11.75 -26.49
C ASN A 296 -12.05 -10.63 -27.09
N LEU A 297 -12.30 -9.39 -26.67
CA LEU A 297 -11.60 -8.20 -27.17
C LEU A 297 -10.33 -7.95 -26.37
N ASP A 298 -9.29 -7.45 -27.04
CA ASP A 298 -8.07 -7.00 -26.38
C ASP A 298 -8.31 -5.65 -25.67
N PRO A 299 -8.24 -5.58 -24.32
CA PRO A 299 -8.54 -4.34 -23.60
C PRO A 299 -7.53 -3.21 -23.88
N TYR A 300 -6.40 -3.53 -24.53
CA TYR A 300 -5.39 -2.57 -24.97
C TYR A 300 -5.38 -2.35 -26.49
N ALA A 301 -6.43 -2.75 -27.21
CA ALA A 301 -6.51 -2.59 -28.66
C ALA A 301 -6.35 -1.12 -29.10
N VAL A 302 -7.03 -0.19 -28.42
CA VAL A 302 -6.99 1.25 -28.74
C VAL A 302 -5.57 1.82 -28.59
N PRO A 303 -4.89 1.71 -27.43
CA PRO A 303 -3.53 2.24 -27.32
C PRO A 303 -2.53 1.53 -28.24
N LYS A 304 -2.72 0.23 -28.55
CA LYS A 304 -1.89 -0.47 -29.56
C LYS A 304 -2.06 0.12 -30.95
N GLN A 305 -3.30 0.35 -31.40
CA GLN A 305 -3.59 0.97 -32.68
C GLN A 305 -3.02 2.40 -32.78
N MET A 306 -2.99 3.13 -31.66
CA MET A 306 -2.40 4.46 -31.59
C MET A 306 -0.86 4.46 -31.48
N GLY A 307 -0.21 3.30 -31.39
CA GLY A 307 1.24 3.21 -31.17
C GLY A 307 1.70 3.67 -29.79
N LYS A 308 0.78 3.69 -28.80
CA LYS A 308 0.98 4.20 -27.43
C LYS A 308 0.91 3.09 -26.38
N PHE A 309 1.24 1.84 -26.72
CA PHE A 309 1.20 0.71 -25.79
C PHE A 309 2.59 0.09 -25.59
N MET A 310 2.92 -0.27 -24.35
CA MET A 310 4.17 -0.92 -24.00
C MET A 310 3.99 -1.97 -22.89
N LEU A 311 4.70 -3.09 -23.02
CA LEU A 311 4.86 -4.07 -21.93
C LEU A 311 6.11 -3.74 -21.11
N ILE A 312 5.98 -3.79 -19.79
CA ILE A 312 7.08 -3.57 -18.84
C ILE A 312 7.30 -4.83 -18.02
N ASP A 313 8.53 -5.31 -18.00
CA ASP A 313 8.97 -6.34 -17.07
C ASP A 313 9.26 -5.71 -15.71
N SER A 314 8.46 -6.02 -14.68
CA SER A 314 8.72 -5.59 -13.30
C SER A 314 9.99 -6.22 -12.73
N GLY A 315 10.43 -7.37 -13.25
CA GLY A 315 11.48 -8.21 -12.66
C GLY A 315 11.01 -8.94 -11.40
N ASN A 316 9.71 -8.90 -11.10
CA ASN A 316 9.13 -9.46 -9.90
C ASN A 316 7.87 -10.27 -10.24
N PRO A 317 7.90 -11.60 -10.05
CA PRO A 317 6.81 -12.48 -10.45
C PRO A 317 5.65 -12.50 -9.46
N ILE A 318 5.78 -11.87 -8.28
CA ILE A 318 4.79 -11.99 -7.21
C ILE A 318 3.42 -11.43 -7.62
N THR A 319 2.39 -12.21 -7.33
CA THR A 319 0.99 -11.87 -7.55
C THR A 319 0.20 -11.86 -6.24
N THR A 320 -1.02 -11.32 -6.28
CA THR A 320 -1.97 -11.41 -5.17
C THR A 320 -2.22 -12.88 -4.78
N GLU A 321 -2.31 -13.77 -5.76
CA GLU A 321 -2.47 -15.21 -5.55
C GLU A 321 -1.28 -15.83 -4.79
N ASP A 322 -0.05 -15.48 -5.16
CA ASP A 322 1.15 -15.96 -4.45
C ASP A 322 1.18 -15.52 -2.99
N ILE A 323 0.73 -14.30 -2.69
CA ILE A 323 0.64 -13.78 -1.32
C ILE A 323 -0.37 -14.57 -0.50
N VAL A 324 -1.54 -14.84 -1.09
CA VAL A 324 -2.57 -15.68 -0.46
C VAL A 324 -2.00 -17.08 -0.19
N GLU A 325 -1.29 -17.69 -1.15
CA GLU A 325 -0.64 -18.99 -0.96
C GLU A 325 0.42 -18.97 0.14
N ARG A 326 1.28 -17.94 0.21
CA ARG A 326 2.27 -17.80 1.29
C ARG A 326 1.59 -17.81 2.65
N ILE A 327 0.51 -17.04 2.82
CA ILE A 327 -0.25 -16.98 4.09
C ILE A 327 -0.85 -18.34 4.45
N ILE A 328 -1.39 -19.07 3.47
CA ILE A 328 -1.99 -20.38 3.70
C ILE A 328 -0.93 -21.42 4.10
N ARG A 329 0.27 -21.40 3.50
CA ARG A 329 1.33 -22.38 3.81
C ARG A 329 1.90 -22.22 5.23
N HIS A 330 1.80 -21.02 5.81
CA HIS A 330 2.35 -20.71 7.13
C HIS A 330 1.31 -20.82 8.26
N ARG A 331 0.10 -21.34 8.01
CA ARG A 331 -0.98 -21.52 9.00
C ARG A 331 -1.67 -22.87 8.88
#